data_AF-A0A1M6V3G0-F1
#
_entry.id   AF-A0A1M6V3G0-F1
#
_cell.length_a   1.000
_cell.length_b   1.000
_cell.length_c   1.000
_cell.angle_alpha   90.00
_cell.angle_beta   90.00
_cell.angle_gamma   90.00
#
_symmetry.space_group_name_H-M   'P 1'
#
loop_
_entity.id
_entity.type
_entity.pdbx_description
1 polymer ?
#
loop_
_entity_poly.entity_id
_entity_poly.type
_entity_poly.pdbx_seq_one_letter_code
_entity_poly.pdbx_strand_id
1 'polypeptide(L)'
;MELHFSVLSSFFSVKKKEKTQGHEKIERLKSQLEQEGYQPSEVEHFIKEALGSAKLSDLDAKELNGVIEKLKNQLELARKCKNLFK
;
A
#
# COMPACT_ATOMS: atom_id res chain seq x y z
N MET A 1 39.60 4.59 18.15
CA MET A 1 38.24 4.71 18.73
C MET A 1 37.28 4.90 17.56
N GLU A 2 37.12 3.89 16.70
CA GLU A 2 36.44 4.07 15.40
C GLU A 2 35.72 2.78 14.98
N LEU A 3 34.53 2.51 15.53
CA LEU A 3 33.73 1.35 15.13
C LEU A 3 32.22 1.64 14.99
N HIS A 4 31.79 2.91 15.05
CA HIS A 4 30.35 3.22 15.11
C HIS A 4 29.70 3.69 13.79
N PHE A 5 30.45 3.82 12.69
CA PHE A 5 29.91 4.43 11.46
C PHE A 5 29.29 3.44 10.46
N SER A 6 29.69 2.16 10.48
CA SER A 6 29.28 1.19 9.44
C SER A 6 27.89 0.56 9.61
N VAL A 7 27.24 0.67 10.78
CA VAL A 7 25.92 0.02 11.02
C VAL A 7 24.75 0.92 10.57
N LEU A 8 24.97 2.24 10.47
CA LEU A 8 23.94 3.20 10.09
C LEU A 8 23.62 3.20 8.59
N SER A 9 24.59 2.89 7.73
CA SER A 9 24.41 2.90 6.27
C SER A 9 23.52 1.75 5.78
N SER A 10 23.59 0.57 6.42
CA SER A 10 22.73 -0.57 6.11
C SER A 10 21.25 -0.30 6.46
N PHE A 11 20.98 0.40 7.56
CA PHE A 11 19.62 0.74 7.98
C PHE A 11 18.89 1.68 7.00
N PHE A 12 19.61 2.65 6.42
CA PHE A 12 19.03 3.56 5.42
C PHE A 12 18.68 2.86 4.10
N SER A 13 19.46 1.87 3.70
CA SER A 13 19.18 1.09 2.47
C SER A 13 17.98 0.16 2.61
N VAL A 14 17.78 -0.43 3.80
CA VAL A 14 16.63 -1.31 4.07
C VAL A 14 15.33 -0.50 4.11
N LYS A 15 15.32 0.65 4.82
CA LYS A 15 14.14 1.52 4.89
C LYS A 15 13.68 2.06 3.54
N LYS A 16 14.63 2.37 2.63
CA LYS A 16 14.27 2.80 1.26
C LYS A 16 13.62 1.66 0.47
N LYS A 17 14.15 0.44 0.54
CA LYS A 17 13.59 -0.72 -0.19
C LYS A 17 12.17 -1.06 0.27
N GLU A 18 11.89 -1.07 1.56
CA GLU A 18 10.56 -1.39 2.09
C GLU A 18 9.49 -0.38 1.65
N LYS A 19 9.85 0.91 1.62
CA LYS A 19 8.93 1.96 1.18
C LYS A 19 8.59 1.85 -0.31
N THR A 20 9.58 1.59 -1.15
CA THR A 20 9.37 1.34 -2.59
C THR A 20 8.49 0.11 -2.82
N GLN A 21 8.71 -0.98 -2.07
CA GLN A 21 7.88 -2.18 -2.16
C GLN A 21 6.43 -1.94 -1.71
N GLY A 22 6.23 -1.11 -0.68
CA GLY A 22 4.89 -0.73 -0.23
C GLY A 22 4.11 0.03 -1.29
N HIS A 23 4.75 1.00 -1.96
CA HIS A 23 4.13 1.74 -3.07
C HIS A 23 3.80 0.84 -4.26
N GLU A 24 4.71 -0.04 -4.67
CA GLU A 24 4.44 -1.01 -5.75
C GLU A 24 3.25 -1.91 -5.43
N LYS A 25 3.10 -2.36 -4.18
CA LYS A 25 1.96 -3.18 -3.76
C LYS A 25 0.65 -2.42 -3.85
N ILE A 26 0.63 -1.16 -3.44
CA ILE A 26 -0.56 -0.31 -3.51
C ILE A 26 -0.96 -0.07 -4.97
N GLU A 27 -0.01 0.23 -5.85
CA GLU A 27 -0.27 0.38 -7.29
C GLU A 27 -0.82 -0.91 -7.92
N ARG A 28 -0.27 -2.08 -7.56
CA ARG A 28 -0.81 -3.37 -8.02
C ARG A 28 -2.23 -3.61 -7.52
N LEU A 29 -2.52 -3.32 -6.25
CA LEU A 29 -3.87 -3.45 -5.69
C LEU A 29 -4.86 -2.50 -6.35
N LYS A 30 -4.41 -1.28 -6.70
CA LYS A 30 -5.20 -0.32 -7.47
C LYS A 30 -5.61 -0.91 -8.81
N SER A 31 -4.65 -1.43 -9.59
CA SER A 31 -4.97 -2.07 -10.87
C SER A 31 -5.89 -3.29 -10.72
N GLN A 32 -5.75 -4.06 -9.63
CA GLN A 32 -6.65 -5.20 -9.38
C GLN A 32 -8.08 -4.76 -9.06
N LEU A 33 -8.27 -3.68 -8.29
CA LEU A 33 -9.60 -3.13 -8.03
C LEU A 33 -10.25 -2.60 -9.31
N GLU A 34 -9.48 -1.90 -10.16
CA GLU A 34 -9.96 -1.46 -11.48
C GLU A 34 -10.38 -2.64 -12.36
N GLN A 35 -9.63 -3.76 -12.33
CA GLN A 35 -10.00 -4.99 -13.05
C GLN A 35 -11.25 -5.69 -12.50
N GLU A 36 -11.55 -5.54 -11.21
CA GLU A 36 -12.79 -6.05 -10.63
C GLU A 36 -14.00 -5.17 -10.94
N GLY A 37 -13.79 -3.98 -11.54
CA GLY A 37 -14.84 -3.11 -12.05
C GLY A 37 -15.00 -1.79 -11.31
N TYR A 38 -14.14 -1.47 -10.33
CA TYR A 38 -14.14 -0.15 -9.71
C TYR A 38 -13.63 0.92 -10.67
N GLN A 39 -14.19 2.12 -10.59
CA GLN A 39 -13.65 3.26 -11.31
C GLN A 39 -12.36 3.74 -10.66
N PRO A 40 -11.39 4.26 -11.44
CA PRO A 40 -10.14 4.80 -10.90
C PRO A 40 -10.36 5.85 -9.80
N SER A 41 -11.39 6.68 -9.92
CA SER A 41 -11.79 7.68 -8.92
C SER A 41 -12.23 7.07 -7.59
N GLU A 42 -12.93 5.93 -7.62
CA GLU A 42 -13.34 5.20 -6.42
C GLU A 42 -12.13 4.56 -5.74
N VAL A 43 -11.21 4.00 -6.53
CA VAL A 43 -9.98 3.42 -6.00
C VAL A 43 -9.09 4.51 -5.37
N GLU A 44 -8.97 5.68 -6.02
CA GLU A 44 -8.30 6.84 -5.42
C GLU A 44 -8.99 7.30 -4.13
N HIS A 45 -10.32 7.25 -4.08
CA HIS A 45 -11.06 7.56 -2.86
C HIS A 45 -10.73 6.57 -1.74
N PHE A 46 -10.69 5.26 -2.01
CA PHE A 46 -10.31 4.26 -1.00
C PHE A 46 -8.87 4.44 -0.50
N ILE A 47 -7.95 4.80 -1.39
CA ILE A 47 -6.57 5.10 -1.00
C ILE A 47 -6.52 6.35 -0.11
N LYS A 48 -7.24 7.42 -0.47
CA LYS A 48 -7.33 8.64 0.35
C LYS A 48 -7.97 8.38 1.70
N GLU A 49 -9.05 7.61 1.76
CA GLU A 49 -9.72 7.22 3.00
C GLU A 49 -8.81 6.37 3.89
N ALA A 50 -8.02 5.47 3.27
CA ALA A 50 -7.03 4.66 3.98
C ALA A 50 -5.87 5.51 4.53
N LEU A 51 -5.44 6.52 3.78
CA LEU A 51 -4.38 7.48 4.14
C LEU A 51 -4.81 8.55 5.15
N GLY A 52 -6.10 8.87 5.19
CA GLY A 52 -6.60 10.03 5.91
C GLY A 52 -5.99 11.33 5.37
N SER A 53 -5.30 12.08 6.23
CA SER A 53 -4.63 13.34 5.85
C SER A 53 -3.17 13.17 5.44
N ALA A 54 -2.61 11.95 5.51
CA ALA A 54 -1.22 11.69 5.19
C ALA A 54 -1.00 11.50 3.69
N LYS A 55 0.20 11.83 3.19
CA LYS A 55 0.59 11.47 1.81
C LYS A 55 1.18 10.06 1.81
N LEU A 56 0.92 9.32 0.74
CA LEU A 56 1.50 7.99 0.51
C LEU A 56 3.04 8.00 0.65
N SER A 57 3.68 9.08 0.20
CA SER A 57 5.12 9.31 0.28
C SER A 57 5.65 9.59 1.68
N ASP A 58 4.80 9.90 2.65
CA ASP A 58 5.19 10.24 4.02
C ASP A 58 4.97 9.06 4.99
N LEU A 59 4.18 8.07 4.58
CA LEU A 59 3.90 6.88 5.38
C LEU A 59 5.16 6.09 5.74
N ASP A 60 5.15 5.54 6.96
CA ASP A 60 6.08 4.49 7.37
C ASP A 60 5.60 3.09 6.92
N ALA A 61 6.44 2.07 7.09
CA ALA A 61 6.15 0.72 6.63
C ALA A 61 4.91 0.09 7.29
N LYS A 62 4.62 0.42 8.56
CA LYS A 62 3.46 -0.07 9.29
C LYS A 62 2.19 0.58 8.76
N GLU A 63 2.24 1.88 8.50
CA GLU A 63 1.11 2.61 7.91
C GLU A 63 0.83 2.15 6.48
N LEU A 64 1.89 1.95 5.67
CA LEU A 64 1.77 1.38 4.32
C LEU A 64 1.10 0.01 4.35
N ASN A 65 1.48 -0.86 5.29
CA ASN A 65 0.81 -2.13 5.47
C ASN A 65 -0.67 -1.97 5.87
N GLY A 66 -1.01 -0.98 6.69
CA GLY A 66 -2.40 -0.66 7.02
C GLY A 66 -3.24 -0.29 5.79
N VAL A 67 -2.68 0.53 4.89
CA VAL A 67 -3.34 0.88 3.61
C VAL A 67 -3.49 -0.36 2.72
N ILE A 68 -2.45 -1.17 2.60
CA ILE A 68 -2.46 -2.42 1.82
C ILE A 68 -3.56 -3.36 2.31
N GLU A 69 -3.70 -3.57 3.62
CA GLU A 69 -4.72 -4.46 4.19
C GLU A 69 -6.14 -3.94 3.94
N LYS A 70 -6.36 -2.63 4.06
CA LYS A 70 -7.65 -2.01 3.70
C LYS A 70 -8.01 -2.26 2.23
N LEU A 71 -7.07 -2.03 1.31
CA LEU A 71 -7.29 -2.24 -0.12
C LEU A 71 -7.52 -3.72 -0.46
N LYS A 72 -6.81 -4.64 0.18
CA LYS A 72 -7.06 -6.09 0.04
C LYS A 72 -8.47 -6.47 0.51
N ASN A 73 -8.94 -5.91 1.62
CA ASN A 73 -10.29 -6.18 2.09
C ASN A 73 -11.34 -5.70 1.08
N GLN A 74 -11.15 -4.51 0.47
CA GLN A 74 -12.03 -4.04 -0.60
C GLN A 74 -12.02 -4.98 -1.81
N LEU A 75 -10.83 -5.45 -2.22
CA LEU A 75 -10.70 -6.40 -3.32
C LEU A 75 -11.38 -7.74 -3.01
N GLU A 76 -11.26 -8.23 -1.78
CA GLU A 76 -11.92 -9.45 -1.35
C GLU A 76 -13.45 -9.30 -1.35
N LEU A 77 -13.97 -8.18 -0.87
CA LEU A 77 -15.40 -7.86 -0.92
C LEU A 77 -15.90 -7.84 -2.36
N ALA A 78 -15.18 -7.17 -3.26
CA ALA A 78 -15.52 -7.10 -4.68
C ALA A 78 -15.62 -8.49 -5.31
N ARG A 79 -14.63 -9.35 -5.04
CA ARG A 79 -14.61 -10.73 -5.51
C ARG A 79 -15.73 -11.57 -4.92
N LYS A 80 -16.02 -11.42 -3.62
CA LYS A 80 -17.13 -12.10 -2.96
C LYS A 80 -18.48 -11.68 -3.55
N CYS A 81 -18.70 -10.38 -3.76
CA CYS A 81 -19.90 -9.87 -4.42
C CYS A 81 -20.04 -10.45 -5.82
N LYS A 82 -18.97 -10.45 -6.62
CA LYS A 82 -18.98 -11.02 -7.97
C LYS A 82 -19.30 -12.52 -7.99
N ASN A 83 -18.81 -13.27 -7.00
CA ASN A 83 -19.12 -14.69 -6.84
C ASN A 83 -20.56 -14.95 -6.37
N LEU A 84 -21.21 -14.01 -5.68
CA LEU A 84 -22.62 -14.16 -5.26
C LEU A 84 -23.61 -14.00 -6.41
N PHE A 85 -23.23 -13.29 -7.49
CA PHE A 85 -24.06 -13.07 -8.67
C PHE A 85 -23.67 -13.96 -9.85
N LYS A 86 -22.84 -14.99 -9.63
CA LYS A 86 -22.34 -15.93 -10.63
C LYS A 86 -22.96 -17.31 -10.44
#